data_AF-A0A949ICL0-F1
#
_entry.id   AF-A0A949ICL0-F1
#
_cell.length_a   1.000
_cell.length_b   1.000
_cell.length_c   1.000
_cell.angle_alpha   90.00
_cell.angle_beta   90.00
_cell.angle_gamma   90.00
#
_symmetry.space_group_name_H-M   'P 1'
#
loop_
_entity.id
_entity.type
_entity.pdbx_description
1 polymer ?
#
loop_
_entity_poly.entity_id
_entity_poly.type
_entity_poly.pdbx_seq_one_letter_code
_entity_poly.pdbx_strand_id
1 'polypeptide(L)' 'MTMRALVIRAALALGTLLAGPAVLAAQCPALLDHTFARLQDEAPQSLCQYAGKVVVVVNTASYCGFTPQYKALEKLYAD' A
#
# COMPACT_ATOMS: atom_id res chain seq x y z
N MET A 1 -26.72 33.54 40.91
CA MET A 1 -28.09 34.09 40.91
C MET A 1 -28.18 35.20 39.87
N THR A 2 -28.34 34.85 38.59
CA THR A 2 -29.03 35.66 37.57
C THR A 2 -29.29 34.77 36.36
N MET A 3 -30.55 34.37 36.24
CA MET A 3 -31.17 33.68 35.10
C MET A 3 -31.13 34.54 33.84
N ARG A 4 -31.24 33.86 32.68
CA ARG A 4 -31.85 34.24 31.38
C ARG A 4 -30.89 33.83 30.24
N ALA A 5 -31.29 33.17 29.15
CA ALA A 5 -32.56 32.60 28.75
C ALA A 5 -32.26 31.67 27.56
N LEU A 6 -32.95 30.53 27.55
CA LEU A 6 -33.55 29.87 26.40
C LEU A 6 -33.24 30.50 25.01
N VAL A 7 -32.37 29.85 24.22
CA VAL A 7 -32.50 29.87 22.77
C VAL A 7 -32.50 28.42 22.29
N ILE A 8 -33.70 27.88 22.18
CA ILE A 8 -34.03 26.74 21.34
C ILE A 8 -33.64 27.13 19.91
N ARG A 9 -32.63 26.46 19.34
CA ARG A 9 -32.47 26.34 17.89
C ARG A 9 -32.46 24.86 17.54
N ALA A 10 -33.67 24.42 17.22
CA ALA A 10 -34.01 23.50 16.14
C ALA A 10 -33.00 22.39 15.83
N ALA A 11 -33.49 21.17 16.08
CA ALA A 11 -33.10 19.96 15.39
C ALA A 11 -33.12 20.13 13.86
N LEU A 12 -32.51 19.11 13.20
CA LEU A 12 -32.35 18.90 11.76
C LEU A 12 -31.11 19.56 11.13
N ALA A 13 -29.97 18.90 11.31
CA ALA A 13 -29.20 18.51 10.14
C ALA A 13 -29.07 16.99 10.17
N LEU A 14 -30.06 16.33 9.54
CA LEU A 14 -29.99 14.96 9.09
C LEU A 14 -28.90 14.92 8.01
N GLY A 15 -27.64 14.92 8.45
CA GLY A 15 -26.49 14.74 7.57
C GLY A 15 -26.52 13.32 7.05
N THR A 16 -27.09 13.14 5.86
CA THR A 16 -27.02 11.92 5.08
C THR A 16 -25.57 11.46 5.00
N LEU A 17 -25.23 10.37 5.70
CA LEU A 17 -24.06 9.57 5.39
C LEU A 17 -24.25 9.03 3.97
N LEU A 18 -23.71 9.74 2.98
CA LEU A 18 -23.29 9.12 1.74
C LEU A 18 -22.02 8.32 2.05
N ALA A 19 -22.18 7.18 2.72
CA ALA A 19 -21.19 6.12 2.66
C ALA A 19 -21.24 5.57 1.23
N GLY A 20 -20.59 6.28 0.30
CA GLY A 20 -20.29 5.72 -1.02
C GLY A 20 -19.51 4.42 -0.83
N PRO A 21 -19.56 3.49 -1.80
CA PRO A 21 -18.80 2.27 -1.71
C PRO A 21 -17.33 2.68 -1.56
N ALA A 22 -16.76 2.36 -0.40
CA ALA A 22 -15.32 2.36 -0.24
C ALA A 22 -14.83 1.39 -1.31
N VAL A 23 -14.34 1.92 -2.42
CA VAL A 23 -13.57 1.17 -3.39
C VAL A 23 -12.42 0.62 -2.54
N LEU A 24 -12.49 -0.67 -2.24
CA LEU A 24 -11.44 -1.39 -1.56
C LEU A 24 -10.21 -1.25 -2.46
N ALA A 25 -9.36 -0.27 -2.16
CA ALA A 25 -7.99 -0.27 -2.63
C ALA A 25 -7.49 -1.69 -2.38
N ALA A 26 -7.12 -2.38 -3.46
CA ALA A 26 -6.80 -3.81 -3.45
C ALA A 26 -6.13 -4.17 -2.12
N GLN A 27 -6.87 -4.88 -1.24
CA GLN A 27 -6.37 -5.22 0.09
C GLN A 27 -5.01 -5.86 -0.10
N CYS A 28 -3.97 -5.20 0.42
CA CYS A 28 -2.62 -5.72 0.31
C CYS A 28 -2.60 -7.11 0.97
N PRO A 29 -2.27 -8.18 0.21
CA PRO A 29 -2.19 -9.50 0.80
C PRO A 29 -1.14 -9.50 1.92
N ALA A 30 -1.38 -10.25 2.99
CA ALA A 30 -0.46 -10.28 4.15
C ALA A 30 0.99 -10.60 3.76
N LEU A 31 1.21 -11.41 2.71
CA LEU A 31 2.53 -11.73 2.17
C LEU A 31 3.28 -10.51 1.59
N LEU A 32 2.55 -9.52 1.09
CA LEU A 32 3.07 -8.31 0.46
C LEU A 32 2.98 -7.08 1.37
N ASP A 33 2.47 -7.22 2.61
CA ASP A 33 2.31 -6.12 3.57
C ASP A 33 3.64 -5.76 4.25
N HIS A 34 4.61 -5.43 3.42
CA HIS A 34 5.98 -5.12 3.80
C HIS A 34 6.50 -3.96 2.98
N THR A 35 7.36 -3.16 3.61
CA THR A 35 8.05 -2.03 2.97
C THR A 35 9.55 -2.20 3.18
N PHE A 36 10.32 -2.07 2.11
CA PHE A 36 11.78 -2.18 2.11
C PHE A 36 12.40 -0.91 1.55
N ALA A 37 13.63 -0.60 1.97
CA ALA A 37 14.42 0.46 1.36
C ALA A 37 14.95 -0.01 -0.02
N ARG A 38 14.86 0.84 -1.05
CA ARG A 38 15.49 0.55 -2.35
C ARG A 38 17.01 0.62 -2.25
N LEU A 39 17.68 -0.17 -3.10
CA LEU A 39 19.14 -0.19 -3.15
C LEU A 39 19.77 1.10 -3.71
N GLN A 40 19.04 1.87 -4.52
CA GLN A 40 19.60 3.02 -5.25
C GLN A 40 19.65 4.30 -4.41
N ASP A 41 18.67 4.46 -3.53
CA ASP A 41 18.36 5.74 -2.85
C ASP A 41 17.65 5.58 -1.50
N GLU A 42 17.58 4.35 -0.97
CA GLU A 42 16.94 4.01 0.30
C GLU A 42 15.46 4.38 0.44
N ALA A 43 14.85 4.91 -0.63
CA ALA A 43 13.48 5.35 -0.59
C ALA A 43 12.54 4.16 -0.28
N PRO A 44 11.48 4.38 0.52
CA PRO A 44 10.57 3.31 0.89
C PRO A 44 9.84 2.73 -0.33
N GLN A 45 9.87 1.40 -0.45
CA GLN A 45 9.21 0.64 -1.49
C GLN A 45 8.26 -0.38 -0.86
N SER A 46 6.96 -0.09 -0.91
CA SER A 46 5.93 -1.05 -0.49
C SER A 46 5.81 -2.19 -1.51
N LEU A 47 5.73 -3.43 -1.04
CA LEU A 47 5.47 -4.59 -1.91
C LEU A 47 3.98 -4.70 -2.31
N CYS A 48 3.08 -4.00 -1.64
CA CYS A 48 1.65 -3.97 -1.97
C CYS A 48 1.38 -3.49 -3.40
N GLN A 49 2.29 -2.72 -4.00
CA GLN A 49 2.19 -2.29 -5.40
C GLN A 49 2.20 -3.45 -6.40
N TYR A 50 2.64 -4.64 -5.97
CA TYR A 50 2.67 -5.84 -6.79
C TYR A 50 1.45 -6.76 -6.57
N ALA A 51 0.45 -6.34 -5.79
CA ALA A 51 -0.78 -7.12 -5.60
C ALA A 51 -1.45 -7.46 -6.94
N GLY A 52 -1.87 -8.71 -7.09
CA GLY A 52 -2.49 -9.22 -8.33
C GLY A 52 -1.52 -9.48 -9.49
N LYS A 53 -0.20 -9.32 -9.29
CA LYS A 53 0.83 -9.66 -10.28
C LYS A 53 1.52 -10.98 -9.91
N VAL A 54 1.99 -11.70 -10.93
CA VAL A 54 2.96 -12.78 -10.75
C VAL A 54 4.33 -12.14 -10.48
N VAL A 55 4.95 -12.49 -9.35
CA VAL A 55 6.23 -11.90 -8.91
C VAL A 55 7.21 -13.02 -8.58
N VAL A 56 8.44 -12.88 -9.05
CA VAL A 56 9.57 -13.75 -8.67
C VAL A 56 10.48 -12.96 -7.73
N VAL A 57 10.66 -13.46 -6.51
CA VAL A 57 11.56 -12.87 -5.50
C VAL A 57 12.84 -13.70 -5.45
N VAL A 58 13.99 -13.06 -5.61
CA VAL A 58 15.31 -13.73 -5.64
C VAL A 58 16.22 -13.08 -4.61
N ASN A 59 16.78 -13.87 -3.70
CA ASN A 59 17.89 -13.40 -2.88
C ASN A 59 19.17 -13.46 -3.74
N THR A 60 19.86 -12.34 -3.88
CA THR A 60 21.06 -12.25 -4.73
C THR A 60 22.32 -11.99 -3.91
N ALA A 61 23.47 -12.37 -4.46
CA ALA A 61 24.78 -12.15 -3.84
C ALA A 61 25.86 -11.95 -4.92
N SER A 62 26.68 -10.91 -4.79
CA SER A 62 27.59 -10.47 -5.85
C SER A 62 28.86 -11.33 -6.02
N TYR A 63 29.26 -12.07 -4.98
CA TYR A 63 30.52 -12.82 -4.93
C TYR A 63 30.33 -14.34 -4.80
N CYS A 64 29.22 -14.86 -5.30
CA CYS A 64 28.92 -16.29 -5.28
C CYS A 64 29.12 -16.92 -6.67
N GLY A 65 29.33 -18.24 -6.71
CA GLY A 65 29.47 -18.98 -7.97
C GLY A 65 28.22 -18.95 -8.88
N PHE A 66 27.10 -18.46 -8.36
CA PHE A 66 25.84 -18.36 -9.09
C PHE A 66 25.57 -16.99 -9.72
N THR A 67 26.46 -16.00 -9.61
CA THR A 67 26.31 -14.69 -10.27
C THR A 67 25.92 -14.77 -11.77
N PRO A 68 26.36 -15.77 -12.58
CA PRO A 68 25.86 -15.93 -13.95
C PRO A 68 24.34 -16.05 -14.09
N GLN A 69 23.61 -16.37 -13.01
CA GLN A 69 22.14 -16.46 -12.96
C GLN A 69 21.44 -15.16 -13.37
N TYR A 70 22.07 -13.99 -13.15
CA TYR A 70 21.47 -12.69 -13.50
C TYR A 70 21.06 -12.63 -14.97
N LYS A 71 21.87 -13.17 -15.88
CA LYS A 71 21.57 -13.16 -17.32
C LYS A 71 20.25 -13.86 -17.66
N ALA A 72 19.98 -15.00 -17.02
CA ALA A 72 18.75 -15.74 -17.26
C ALA A 72 17.54 -15.03 -16.64
N LEU A 73 17.71 -14.42 -15.46
CA LEU A 73 16.67 -13.63 -14.79
C LEU A 73 16.33 -12.35 -15.57
N GLU A 74 17.33 -11.67 -16.12
CA GLU A 74 17.16 -10.50 -16.98
C GLU A 74 16.42 -10.85 -18.27
N LYS A 75 16.75 -12.01 -18.87
CA LYS A 75 16.00 -12.52 -20.03
C LYS A 75 14.53 -12.78 -19.67
N LEU A 76 14.26 -13.49 -18.58
CA LEU A 76 12.89 -13.78 -18.12
C LEU A 76 12.07 -12.49 -17.87
N TYR A 77 12.73 -11.41 -17.43
CA TYR A 77 12.08 -10.11 -17.20
C TYR A 77 11.82 -9.33 -18.50
N ALA A 78 12.65 -9.54 -19.53
CA ALA A 78 12.55 -8.84 -20.81
C ALA A 78 11.57 -9.49 -21.80
N ASP A 79 11.25 -10.78 -21.60
CA ASP A 79 10.26 -11.54 -22.38
C ASP A 79 8.83 -11.08 -22.08
#